data_AF-A0A9D5Q764-F1
#
_entry.id   AF-A0A9D5Q764-F1
#
_cell.length_a   1.000
_cell.length_b   1.000
_cell.length_c   1.000
_cell.angle_alpha   90.00
_cell.angle_beta   90.00
_cell.angle_gamma   90.00
#
_symmetry.space_group_name_H-M   'P 1'
#
loop_
_entity.id
_entity.type
_entity.pdbx_description
1 polymer ?
#
loop_
_entity_poly.entity_id
_entity_poly.type
_entity_poly.pdbx_seq_one_letter_code
_entity_poly.pdbx_strand_id
1 'polypeptide(L)'
;VGSVVNPGVYTYKEGDTVLDALLRAGGFTEFASRNSTKLVRETDGKTQTFRVRMKDVMEDGEMDKNMEITPGDMIIVPESFF
;
A
#
# COMPACT_ATOMS: atom_id res chain seq x y z
N VAL A 1 3.37 13.72 -0.27
CA VAL A 1 2.93 12.70 0.71
C VAL A 1 1.76 12.00 0.06
N GLY A 2 1.75 10.66 0.06
CA GLY A 2 1.26 9.83 -1.06
C GLY A 2 -0.16 10.06 -1.57
N SER A 3 -0.44 9.55 -2.77
CA SER A 3 -1.71 9.68 -3.50
C SER A 3 -2.82 8.77 -2.95
N VAL A 4 -3.11 8.92 -1.66
CA VAL A 4 -4.27 8.33 -0.97
C VAL A 4 -5.16 9.44 -0.43
N VAL A 5 -6.45 9.19 -0.27
CA VAL A 5 -7.42 10.23 0.11
C VAL A 5 -7.11 10.80 1.51
N ASN A 6 -6.75 9.94 2.47
CA ASN A 6 -6.40 10.31 3.82
C ASN A 6 -5.04 9.69 4.18
N PRO A 7 -3.92 10.40 4.02
CA PRO A 7 -2.62 9.92 4.49
C PRO A 7 -2.57 10.00 6.03
N GLY A 8 -2.10 8.94 6.68
CA GLY A 8 -2.02 8.91 8.13
C GLY A 8 -1.55 7.58 8.70
N VAL A 9 -1.58 7.50 10.03
CA VAL A 9 -1.28 6.28 10.78
C VAL A 9 -2.59 5.56 11.07
N TYR A 10 -2.62 4.26 10.77
CA TYR A 10 -3.78 3.40 10.98
C TYR A 10 -3.43 2.27 11.93
N THR A 11 -4.34 1.92 12.83
CA THR A 11 -4.15 0.80 13.77
C THR A 11 -4.15 -0.52 13.00
N TYR A 12 -3.04 -1.25 13.05
CA TYR A 12 -2.95 -2.60 12.48
C TYR A 12 -3.93 -3.57 13.14
N LYS A 13 -4.57 -4.42 12.33
CA LYS A 13 -5.31 -5.60 12.75
C LYS A 13 -4.65 -6.85 12.15
N GLU A 14 -4.70 -7.94 12.89
CA GLU A 14 -4.14 -9.22 12.44
C GLU A 14 -4.78 -9.65 11.12
N GLY A 15 -3.93 -10.01 10.14
CA GLY A 15 -4.35 -10.35 8.78
C GLY A 15 -4.64 -9.16 7.87
N ASP A 16 -4.41 -7.91 8.30
CA ASP A 16 -4.54 -6.76 7.42
C ASP A 16 -3.59 -6.88 6.22
N THR A 17 -4.10 -6.51 5.06
CA THR A 17 -3.34 -6.41 3.81
C THR A 17 -3.10 -4.97 3.40
N VAL A 18 -2.29 -4.77 2.37
CA VAL A 18 -2.09 -3.45 1.75
C VAL A 18 -3.42 -2.89 1.25
N LEU A 19 -4.31 -3.74 0.72
CA LEU A 19 -5.66 -3.34 0.32
C LEU A 19 -6.48 -2.81 1.52
N ASP A 20 -6.46 -3.49 2.67
CA ASP A 20 -7.23 -3.06 3.86
C ASP A 20 -6.75 -1.72 4.42
N ALA A 21 -5.44 -1.49 4.39
CA ALA A 21 -4.87 -0.20 4.76
C ALA A 21 -5.28 0.91 3.77
N LEU A 22 -5.28 0.64 2.47
CA LEU A 22 -5.71 1.59 1.45
C LEU A 22 -7.21 1.92 1.57
N LEU A 23 -8.06 0.93 1.83
CA LEU A 23 -9.49 1.15 2.05
C LEU A 23 -9.75 2.06 3.26
N ARG A 24 -8.99 1.89 4.36
CA ARG A 24 -9.05 2.78 5.52
C ARG A 24 -8.51 4.18 5.25
N ALA A 25 -7.54 4.30 4.34
CA ALA A 25 -7.08 5.58 3.82
C ALA A 25 -8.10 6.26 2.89
N GLY A 26 -9.25 5.65 2.61
CA GLY A 26 -10.28 6.17 1.70
C GLY A 26 -9.99 5.86 0.23
N GLY A 27 -9.06 4.95 -0.05
CA GLY A 27 -8.66 4.56 -1.40
C GLY A 27 -7.57 5.44 -2.01
N PHE A 28 -7.32 5.20 -3.29
CA PHE A 28 -6.39 5.97 -4.11
C PHE A 28 -7.01 7.29 -4.57
N THR A 29 -6.20 8.33 -4.72
CA THR A 29 -6.62 9.51 -5.49
C THR A 29 -6.59 9.19 -7.00
N GLU A 30 -7.27 10.01 -7.81
CA GLU A 30 -7.30 9.85 -9.27
C GLU A 30 -5.90 9.93 -9.93
N PHE A 31 -4.94 10.57 -9.27
CA PHE A 31 -3.57 10.74 -9.75
C PHE A 31 -2.61 9.65 -9.25
N ALA A 32 -3.09 8.66 -8.50
CA ALA A 32 -2.22 7.64 -7.91
C ALA A 32 -1.63 6.68 -8.96
N SER A 33 -0.32 6.45 -8.88
CA SER A 33 0.35 5.38 -9.62
C SER A 33 0.16 4.05 -8.89
N ARG A 34 -1.04 3.46 -9.01
CA ARG A 34 -1.50 2.26 -8.28
C ARG A 34 -0.52 1.07 -8.36
N ASN A 35 0.08 0.83 -9.54
CA ASN A 35 1.05 -0.25 -9.75
C ASN A 35 2.48 0.05 -9.28
N SER A 36 2.72 1.28 -8.82
CA SER A 36 3.98 1.72 -8.23
C SER A 36 3.88 1.89 -6.72
N THR A 37 2.81 1.38 -6.10
CA THR A 37 2.67 1.30 -4.65
C THR A 37 3.83 0.50 -4.06
N LYS A 38 4.36 0.97 -2.94
CA LYS A 38 5.48 0.35 -2.24
C LYS A 38 5.09 0.08 -0.79
N LEU A 39 5.41 -1.11 -0.31
CA LEU A 39 5.43 -1.44 1.10
C LEU A 39 6.87 -1.36 1.57
N VAL A 40 7.14 -0.52 2.56
CA VAL A 40 8.44 -0.39 3.20
C VAL A 40 8.36 -1.02 4.58
N ARG A 41 9.21 -1.99 4.84
CA ARG A 41 9.28 -2.74 6.10
C ARG A 41 10.69 -2.64 6.65
N GLU A 42 10.81 -2.39 7.94
CA GLU A 42 12.10 -2.48 8.63
C GLU A 42 12.18 -3.82 9.37
N THR A 43 13.17 -4.64 9.01
CA THR A 43 13.43 -5.94 9.64
C THR A 43 14.91 -6.02 10.00
N ASP A 44 15.23 -6.30 11.26
CA ASP A 44 16.61 -6.43 11.76
C ASP A 44 17.52 -5.23 11.42
N GLY A 45 16.96 -4.02 11.51
CA GLY A 45 17.68 -2.77 11.18
C GLY A 45 17.95 -2.58 9.68
N LYS A 46 17.35 -3.40 8.80
CA LYS A 46 17.42 -3.25 7.35
C LYS A 46 16.05 -2.87 6.80
N THR A 47 16.04 -1.82 5.98
CA THR A 47 14.85 -1.43 5.23
C THR A 47 14.67 -2.30 3.99
N GLN A 48 13.55 -3.00 3.91
CA GLN A 48 13.12 -3.75 2.74
C GLN A 48 11.98 -2.99 2.06
N THR A 49 11.99 -2.96 0.73
CA THR A 49 10.93 -2.34 -0.07
C THR A 49 10.34 -3.36 -1.01
N PHE A 50 9.02 -3.58 -0.90
CA PHE A 50 8.26 -4.47 -1.74
C PHE A 50 7.38 -3.65 -2.68
N ARG A 51 7.43 -3.97 -3.98
CA ARG A 51 6.55 -3.35 -4.97
C ARG A 51 5.22 -4.09 -4.98
N VAL A 52 4.13 -3.36 -4.81
CA VAL A 52 2.77 -3.91 -4.78
C VAL A 52 1.99 -3.38 -5.98
N ARG A 53 1.54 -4.29 -6.85
CA ARG A 53 0.79 -3.95 -8.06
C ARG A 53 -0.70 -3.87 -7.74
N MET A 54 -1.11 -2.78 -7.10
CA MET A 54 -2.47 -2.65 -6.58
C MET A 54 -3.54 -2.50 -7.66
N LYS A 55 -3.20 -2.10 -8.89
CA LYS A 55 -4.17 -2.09 -9.99
C LYS A 55 -4.61 -3.53 -10.29
N ASP A 56 -3.65 -4.44 -10.42
CA ASP A 56 -3.88 -5.85 -10.71
C ASP A 56 -4.72 -6.51 -9.60
N VAL A 57 -4.46 -6.15 -8.33
CA VAL A 57 -5.27 -6.64 -7.18
C VAL A 57 -6.72 -6.14 -7.25
N MET A 58 -6.94 -4.87 -7.56
CA MET A 58 -8.26 -4.25 -7.51
C MET A 58 -9.10 -4.47 -8.76
N GLU A 59 -8.49 -4.48 -9.95
CA GLU A 59 -9.17 -4.58 -11.25
C GLU A 59 -9.20 -6.01 -11.77
N ASP A 60 -8.06 -6.72 -11.66
CA ASP A 60 -7.90 -8.07 -12.23
C ASP A 60 -8.16 -9.19 -11.21
N GLY A 61 -8.34 -8.84 -9.93
CA GLY A 61 -8.63 -9.78 -8.85
C GLY A 61 -7.45 -10.68 -8.48
N GLU A 62 -6.22 -10.28 -8.82
CA GLU A 62 -4.99 -11.02 -8.52
C GLU A 62 -4.62 -10.88 -7.03
N MET A 63 -5.36 -11.58 -6.17
CA MET A 63 -5.22 -11.52 -4.70
C MET A 63 -3.86 -12.05 -4.21
N ASP A 64 -3.17 -12.87 -5.01
CA ASP A 64 -1.80 -13.33 -4.74
C ASP A 64 -0.79 -12.16 -4.71
N LYS A 65 -1.12 -11.04 -5.35
CA LYS A 65 -0.33 -9.80 -5.29
C LYS A 65 -0.70 -8.91 -4.10
N ASN A 66 -1.75 -9.25 -3.35
CA ASN A 66 -2.16 -8.52 -2.16
C ASN A 66 -1.28 -8.94 -0.97
N MET A 67 -0.35 -8.07 -0.59
CA MET A 67 0.63 -8.38 0.44
C MET A 67 0.05 -8.13 1.84
N GLU A 68 0.33 -9.04 2.77
CA GLU A 68 0.04 -8.84 4.20
C GLU A 68 0.97 -7.79 4.80
N ILE A 69 0.40 -6.91 5.61
CA ILE A 69 1.16 -5.90 6.34
C ILE A 69 1.47 -6.35 7.75
N THR A 70 2.54 -5.80 8.32
CA THR A 70 2.95 -6.02 9.71
C THR A 70 3.05 -4.70 10.45
N PRO A 71 2.98 -4.71 11.80
CA PRO A 71 3.21 -3.51 12.59
C PRO A 71 4.54 -2.82 12.23
N GLY A 72 4.48 -1.51 12.01
CA GLY A 72 5.64 -0.71 11.61
C GLY A 72 5.84 -0.58 10.10
N ASP A 73 5.04 -1.28 9.28
CA ASP A 73 5.07 -1.10 7.83
C ASP A 73 4.61 0.29 7.40
N MET A 74 5.24 0.80 6.35
CA MET A 74 4.86 2.05 5.69
C MET A 74 4.44 1.78 4.26
N ILE A 75 3.22 2.16 3.91
CA ILE A 75 2.72 2.08 2.53
C ILE A 75 2.91 3.44 1.87
N ILE A 76 3.64 3.45 0.76
CA ILE A 76 3.92 4.65 -0.03
C ILE A 76 3.24 4.50 -1.39
N VAL A 77 2.30 5.40 -1.65
CA VAL A 77 1.64 5.52 -2.95
C VAL A 77 2.20 6.73 -3.69
N PRO A 78 3.00 6.55 -4.75
CA PRO A 78 3.48 7.66 -5.55
C PRO A 78 2.39 8.21 -6.47
N GLU A 79 2.49 9.48 -6.82
CA GLU A 79 1.66 10.09 -7.85
C GLU A 79 2.17 9.65 -9.23
N SER A 80 1.27 9.57 -10.20
CA SER A 80 1.61 9.39 -11.60
C SER A 80 1.93 10.74 -12.20
N PHE A 81 3.22 11.06 -12.31
CA PHE A 81 3.67 12.16 -13.16
C PHE A 81 3.64 11.64 -14.61
N PHE A 82 2.75 12.19 -15.42
CA PHE A 82 2.65 11.91 -16.86
C PHE A 82 3.96 12.26 -17.59
#